data_AF-A0A822XNX0-F1
#
_entry.id   AF-A0A822XNX0-F1
#
_cell.length_a   1.000
_cell.length_b   1.000
_cell.length_c   1.000
_cell.angle_alpha   90.00
_cell.angle_beta   90.00
_cell.angle_gamma   90.00
#
_symmetry.space_group_name_H-M   'P 1'
#
loop_
_entity.id
_entity.type
_entity.pdbx_description
1 polymer ?
#
loop_
_entity_poly.entity_id
_entity_poly.type
_entity_poly.pdbx_seq_one_letter_code
_entity_poly.pdbx_strand_id
1 'polypeptide(L)'
;MGKGGGCVPSKKRLPLVASDDPPQTARDAPIPVEDKSPTTDASASVEDTAPQPVQKFKIFIVFYSMYGHVEGLAKRMKKGVDGIEGVEGVLFRVQETLPEEVLEQMKVPPKDEDIPVISAQELPMADGILFGFPTRYGCMAAQMKAFFDSTGHLWKEQKLAGKPAGFFVSTGTQGGGQETTA
;
A
#
# COMPACT_ATOMS: atom_id res chain seq x y z
N MET A 1 20.80 -18.02 -31.16
CA MET A 1 21.17 -19.39 -30.73
C MET A 1 21.51 -19.36 -29.25
N GLY A 2 20.91 -20.24 -28.46
CA GLY A 2 21.14 -20.35 -27.00
C GLY A 2 19.94 -20.99 -26.29
N LYS A 3 19.63 -22.25 -26.61
CA LYS A 3 18.65 -23.06 -25.87
C LYS A 3 19.40 -23.85 -24.78
N GLY A 4 18.92 -23.79 -23.55
CA GLY A 4 19.29 -24.66 -22.43
C GLY A 4 18.57 -24.13 -21.20
N GLY A 5 17.49 -24.74 -20.68
CA GLY A 5 17.32 -26.15 -20.33
C GLY A 5 17.58 -26.25 -18.83
N GLY A 6 16.67 -26.64 -17.94
CA GLY A 6 15.26 -26.97 -17.99
C GLY A 6 14.79 -27.04 -16.52
N CYS A 7 13.49 -26.90 -16.28
CA CYS A 7 12.90 -27.16 -14.96
C CYS A 7 13.08 -28.64 -14.60
N VAL A 8 13.53 -28.93 -13.38
CA VAL A 8 13.62 -30.29 -12.84
C VAL A 8 12.61 -30.44 -11.71
N PRO A 9 11.43 -31.06 -11.95
CA PRO A 9 10.53 -31.49 -10.88
C PRO A 9 11.04 -32.79 -10.27
N SER A 10 11.26 -32.82 -8.96
CA SER A 10 11.67 -34.03 -8.23
C SER A 10 10.54 -35.07 -8.22
N LYS A 11 10.74 -36.16 -8.96
CA LYS A 11 9.93 -37.39 -8.89
C LYS A 11 10.34 -38.19 -7.67
N LYS A 12 9.55 -38.16 -6.59
CA LYS A 12 9.40 -39.25 -5.60
C LYS A 12 8.29 -38.93 -4.58
N ARG A 13 7.04 -39.22 -4.96
CA ARG A 13 6.01 -39.68 -4.01
C ARG A 13 5.03 -40.55 -4.79
N LEU A 14 4.90 -41.82 -4.37
CA LEU A 14 3.97 -42.78 -4.93
C LEU A 14 2.53 -42.45 -4.48
N PRO A 15 1.51 -42.69 -5.32
CA PRO A 15 0.11 -42.44 -4.98
C PRO A 15 -0.48 -43.62 -4.20
N LEU A 16 -1.33 -43.31 -3.20
CA LEU A 16 -2.32 -44.26 -2.69
C LEU A 16 -3.67 -43.91 -3.34
N VAL A 17 -4.09 -44.77 -4.26
CA VAL A 17 -5.45 -44.92 -4.83
C VAL A 17 -6.03 -46.17 -4.16
N ALA A 18 -7.31 -46.39 -3.91
CA ALA A 18 -8.53 -45.62 -3.66
C ALA A 18 -9.55 -46.70 -3.22
N SER A 19 -10.67 -46.33 -2.60
CA SER A 19 -11.93 -47.06 -2.80
C SER A 19 -13.13 -46.19 -2.46
N ASP A 20 -14.01 -46.08 -3.45
CA ASP A 20 -15.28 -45.35 -3.50
C ASP A 20 -16.41 -45.97 -2.65
N ASP A 21 -17.27 -45.06 -2.13
CA ASP A 21 -18.75 -45.13 -1.92
C ASP A 21 -19.41 -46.15 -0.95
N PRO A 22 -20.69 -45.93 -0.50
CA PRO A 22 -21.42 -44.70 -0.10
C PRO A 22 -22.19 -44.91 1.26
N PRO A 23 -23.07 -43.99 1.73
CA PRO A 23 -23.40 -43.82 3.15
C PRO A 23 -24.68 -44.55 3.61
N GLN A 24 -24.79 -44.84 4.92
CA GLN A 24 -26.03 -44.78 5.74
C GLN A 24 -25.87 -45.50 7.08
N THR A 25 -26.16 -44.82 8.19
CA THR A 25 -27.35 -45.07 9.05
C THR A 25 -27.15 -44.48 10.45
N ALA A 26 -28.06 -43.56 10.77
CA ALA A 26 -28.75 -43.36 12.04
C ALA A 26 -28.08 -43.85 13.34
N ARG A 27 -27.80 -42.89 14.24
CA ARG A 27 -28.16 -43.02 15.65
C ARG A 27 -28.70 -41.70 16.20
N ASP A 28 -29.95 -41.80 16.64
CA ASP A 28 -30.80 -40.80 17.27
C ASP A 28 -30.21 -40.15 18.52
N ALA A 29 -30.49 -38.86 18.71
CA ALA A 29 -31.24 -38.38 19.88
C ALA A 29 -31.82 -36.96 19.62
N PRO A 30 -33.07 -36.66 20.04
CA PRO A 30 -33.83 -35.48 19.62
C PRO A 30 -34.00 -34.45 20.75
N ILE A 31 -33.92 -33.13 20.49
CA ILE A 31 -34.46 -32.08 21.38
C ILE A 31 -34.97 -30.88 20.53
N PRO A 32 -36.11 -30.25 20.90
CA PRO A 32 -37.14 -29.76 19.96
C PRO A 32 -37.07 -28.27 19.60
N VAL A 33 -37.71 -27.97 18.47
CA VAL A 33 -38.07 -26.65 17.96
C VAL A 33 -39.27 -26.11 18.75
N GLU A 34 -39.10 -24.98 19.44
CA GLU A 34 -40.22 -24.19 19.97
C GLU A 34 -40.45 -22.95 19.08
N ASP A 35 -41.60 -22.97 18.42
CA ASP A 35 -42.26 -21.83 17.78
C ASP A 35 -42.98 -21.01 18.86
N LYS A 36 -42.55 -19.77 19.07
CA LYS A 36 -43.31 -18.75 19.80
C LYS A 36 -43.12 -17.41 19.12
N SER A 37 -44.07 -17.09 18.26
CA SER A 37 -44.47 -15.70 18.01
C SER A 37 -45.05 -15.09 19.30
N PRO A 38 -44.73 -13.82 19.60
CA PRO A 38 -45.80 -12.91 20.01
C PRO A 38 -45.74 -11.57 19.27
N THR A 39 -46.94 -11.12 18.89
CA THR A 39 -47.26 -9.78 18.40
C THR A 39 -47.26 -8.73 19.52
N THR A 40 -47.05 -7.49 19.06
CA THR A 40 -47.57 -6.19 19.54
C THR A 40 -46.71 -5.32 20.48
N ASP A 41 -46.34 -4.17 19.91
CA ASP A 41 -46.17 -2.82 20.45
C ASP A 41 -45.42 -2.59 21.77
N ALA A 42 -44.25 -1.94 21.66
CA ALA A 42 -43.95 -0.75 22.46
C ALA A 42 -42.69 -0.02 21.95
N SER A 43 -42.89 1.24 21.56
CA SER A 43 -42.01 2.39 21.74
C SER A 43 -40.57 2.32 21.23
N ALA A 44 -40.38 3.02 20.10
CA ALA A 44 -39.10 3.57 19.67
C ALA A 44 -38.32 4.25 20.80
N SER A 45 -37.02 3.99 20.82
CA SER A 45 -35.99 4.97 21.16
C SER A 45 -34.89 4.77 20.13
N VAL A 46 -35.08 5.39 18.96
CA VAL A 46 -33.98 5.61 18.02
C VAL A 46 -33.13 6.68 18.67
N GLU A 47 -32.13 6.25 19.43
CA GLU A 47 -31.06 7.14 19.84
C GLU A 47 -30.33 7.57 18.56
N ASP A 48 -30.63 8.80 18.14
CA ASP A 48 -29.90 9.56 17.14
C ASP A 48 -28.45 9.72 17.63
N THR A 49 -27.66 8.69 17.36
CA THR A 49 -26.24 8.68 17.66
C THR A 49 -25.61 9.56 16.60
N ALA A 50 -25.34 10.82 16.97
CA ALA A 50 -24.58 11.75 16.14
C ALA A 50 -23.39 11.01 15.52
N PRO A 51 -23.12 11.16 14.21
CA PRO A 51 -22.07 10.41 13.54
C PRO A 51 -20.73 10.71 14.22
N GLN A 52 -20.25 9.72 14.99
CA GLN A 52 -18.90 9.70 15.52
C GLN A 52 -17.95 9.87 14.32
N PRO A 53 -16.91 10.71 14.40
CA PRO A 53 -15.99 10.90 13.28
C PRO A 53 -15.35 9.55 12.97
N VAL A 54 -15.74 8.96 11.84
CA VAL A 54 -15.13 7.73 11.34
C VAL A 54 -13.66 8.01 11.10
N GLN A 55 -12.79 7.41 11.92
CA GLN A 55 -11.35 7.50 11.75
C GLN A 55 -11.01 6.87 10.40
N LYS A 56 -10.57 7.71 9.46
CA LYS A 56 -10.17 7.23 8.14
C LYS A 56 -8.78 6.61 8.22
N PHE A 57 -8.60 5.49 7.54
CA PHE A 57 -7.32 4.84 7.34
C PHE A 57 -6.44 5.72 6.45
N LYS A 58 -5.25 6.10 6.91
CA LYS A 58 -4.39 7.06 6.20
C LYS A 58 -3.31 6.35 5.39
N ILE A 59 -3.33 6.56 4.08
CA ILE A 59 -2.24 6.14 3.19
C ILE A 59 -1.40 7.37 2.85
N PHE A 60 -0.15 7.37 3.29
CA PHE A 60 0.78 8.43 2.90
C PHE A 60 1.40 8.09 1.55
N ILE A 61 1.33 9.02 0.62
CA ILE A 61 1.93 8.92 -0.70
C ILE A 61 3.13 9.88 -0.72
N VAL A 62 4.29 9.35 -0.34
CA VAL A 62 5.54 10.09 -0.18
C VAL A 62 6.35 9.96 -1.47
N PHE A 63 6.63 11.06 -2.15
CA PHE A 63 7.32 10.98 -3.43
C PHE A 63 8.40 12.05 -3.62
N TYR A 64 9.39 11.71 -4.45
CA TYR A 64 10.30 12.65 -5.07
C TYR A 64 10.01 12.71 -6.57
N SER A 65 9.88 13.92 -7.13
CA SER A 65 9.61 14.13 -8.55
C SER A 65 10.43 15.30 -9.06
N MET A 66 11.39 15.04 -9.95
CA MET A 66 12.17 16.12 -10.56
C MET A 66 11.37 16.83 -11.65
N TYR A 67 10.89 16.09 -12.66
CA TYR A 67 10.20 16.66 -13.83
C TYR A 67 8.67 16.48 -13.82
N GLY A 68 8.05 16.25 -12.67
CA GLY A 68 6.59 16.14 -12.54
C GLY A 68 5.98 14.77 -12.87
N HIS A 69 6.69 13.86 -13.56
CA HIS A 69 6.13 12.55 -13.94
C HIS A 69 5.70 11.70 -12.73
N VAL A 70 6.51 11.65 -11.68
CA VAL A 70 6.20 10.88 -10.46
C VAL A 70 5.07 11.56 -9.68
N GLU A 71 5.04 12.89 -9.65
CA GLU A 71 3.94 13.65 -9.03
C GLU A 71 2.60 13.36 -9.73
N GLY A 72 2.57 13.33 -11.06
CA GLY A 72 1.38 12.96 -11.82
C GLY A 72 0.91 11.53 -11.51
N LEU A 73 1.84 10.60 -11.29
CA LEU A 73 1.52 9.24 -10.85
C LEU A 73 1.00 9.23 -9.40
N ALA A 74 1.63 9.98 -8.49
CA ALA A 74 1.20 10.11 -7.09
C ALA A 74 -0.23 10.68 -7.00
N LYS A 75 -0.56 11.72 -7.76
CA LYS A 75 -1.92 12.28 -7.86
C LYS A 75 -2.94 11.25 -8.34
N ARG A 76 -2.58 10.38 -9.28
CA ARG A 76 -3.44 9.25 -9.71
C ARG A 76 -3.59 8.19 -8.63
N MET A 77 -2.52 7.87 -7.90
CA MET A 77 -2.60 6.95 -6.76
C MET A 77 -3.50 7.51 -5.67
N LYS A 78 -3.39 8.81 -5.33
CA LYS A 78 -4.31 9.47 -4.39
C LYS A 78 -5.75 9.32 -4.82
N LYS A 79 -6.07 9.59 -6.09
CA LYS A 79 -7.43 9.37 -6.63
C LYS A 79 -7.91 7.92 -6.45
N GLY A 80 -7.03 6.93 -6.64
CA GLY A 80 -7.35 5.52 -6.43
C GLY A 80 -7.60 5.19 -4.96
N VAL A 81 -6.76 5.69 -4.05
CA VAL A 81 -6.89 5.52 -2.60
C VAL A 81 -8.18 6.16 -2.08
N ASP A 82 -8.44 7.42 -2.45
CA ASP A 82 -9.62 8.18 -2.04
C ASP A 82 -10.94 7.57 -2.58
N GLY A 83 -10.86 6.70 -3.58
CA GLY A 83 -12.01 5.97 -4.12
C GLY A 83 -12.49 4.83 -3.21
N ILE A 84 -11.75 4.50 -2.15
CA ILE A 84 -12.10 3.44 -1.19
C ILE A 84 -12.75 4.08 0.04
N GLU A 85 -13.93 3.60 0.39
CA GLU A 85 -14.65 4.08 1.59
C GLU A 85 -13.81 3.87 2.86
N GLY A 86 -13.75 4.91 3.70
CA GLY A 86 -12.99 4.86 4.95
C GLY A 86 -11.48 5.01 4.80
N VAL A 87 -10.94 5.25 3.60
CA VAL A 87 -9.50 5.45 3.35
C VAL A 87 -9.24 6.86 2.82
N GLU A 88 -8.12 7.46 3.24
CA GLU A 88 -7.68 8.79 2.82
C GLU A 88 -6.23 8.73 2.32
N GLY A 89 -6.00 9.21 1.09
CA GLY A 89 -4.65 9.39 0.55
C GLY A 89 -4.10 10.77 0.87
N VAL A 90 -2.92 10.87 1.45
CA VAL A 90 -2.25 12.16 1.74
C VAL A 90 -0.97 12.26 0.93
N LEU A 91 -0.83 13.31 0.11
CA LEU A 91 0.36 13.52 -0.73
C LEU A 91 1.44 14.26 0.06
N PHE A 92 2.68 13.80 -0.08
CA PHE A 92 3.84 14.43 0.51
C PHE A 92 5.03 14.43 -0.45
N ARG A 93 5.73 15.57 -0.51
CA ARG A 93 7.00 15.73 -1.22
C ARG A 93 8.16 15.38 -0.30
N VAL A 94 9.19 14.75 -0.87
CA VAL A 94 10.51 14.68 -0.25
C VAL A 94 11.29 15.96 -0.56
N GLN A 95 12.05 16.45 0.42
CA GLN A 95 12.89 17.64 0.31
C GLN A 95 13.89 17.52 -0.86
N GLU A 96 14.01 18.59 -1.64
CA GLU A 96 15.05 18.71 -2.67
C GLU A 96 16.41 18.98 -2.03
N THR A 97 17.46 18.35 -2.56
CA THR A 97 18.84 18.42 -2.05
C THR A 97 19.79 19.15 -2.99
N LEU A 98 19.40 19.35 -4.24
CA LEU A 98 20.22 20.10 -5.20
C LEU A 98 20.06 21.61 -4.99
N PRO A 99 21.13 22.40 -5.19
CA PRO A 99 21.04 23.86 -5.16
C PRO A 99 20.12 24.41 -6.24
N GLU A 100 19.45 25.53 -5.96
CA GLU A 100 18.50 26.18 -6.89
C GLU A 100 19.15 26.47 -8.26
N GLU A 101 20.38 26.98 -8.27
CA GLU A 101 21.12 27.28 -9.51
C GLU A 101 21.26 26.04 -10.42
N VAL A 102 21.42 24.85 -9.84
CA VAL A 102 21.47 23.58 -10.60
C VAL A 102 20.08 23.23 -11.13
N LEU A 103 19.03 23.45 -10.36
CA LEU A 103 17.64 23.19 -10.79
C LEU A 103 17.23 24.10 -11.95
N GLU A 104 17.62 25.38 -11.89
CA GLU A 104 17.43 26.37 -12.96
C GLU A 104 18.15 25.93 -14.24
N GLN A 105 19.43 25.54 -14.15
CA GLN A 105 20.20 25.04 -15.29
C GLN A 105 19.57 23.78 -15.91
N MET A 106 19.04 22.89 -15.07
CA MET A 106 18.34 21.67 -15.49
C MET A 106 16.93 21.94 -16.02
N LYS A 107 16.46 23.19 -16.00
CA LYS A 107 15.11 23.62 -16.44
C LYS A 107 14.01 22.82 -15.75
N VAL A 108 14.17 22.60 -14.46
CA VAL A 108 13.19 21.88 -13.65
C VAL A 108 11.91 22.71 -13.57
N PRO A 109 10.73 22.14 -13.87
CA PRO A 109 9.47 22.87 -13.72
C PRO A 109 9.22 23.21 -12.24
N PRO A 110 8.50 24.31 -11.96
CA PRO A 110 8.12 24.67 -10.60
C PRO A 110 7.29 23.54 -9.98
N LYS A 111 7.43 23.39 -8.65
CA LYS A 111 6.72 22.37 -7.90
C LYS A 111 5.35 22.89 -7.47
N ASP A 112 4.45 21.95 -7.18
CA ASP A 112 3.17 22.24 -6.55
C ASP A 112 3.37 22.56 -5.06
N GLU A 113 3.16 23.82 -4.67
CA GLU A 113 3.33 24.28 -3.30
C GLU A 113 2.19 23.85 -2.37
N ASP A 114 1.05 23.39 -2.91
CA ASP A 114 -0.05 22.87 -2.11
C ASP A 114 0.29 21.49 -1.51
N ILE A 115 1.29 20.80 -2.05
CA ILE A 115 1.77 19.52 -1.52
C ILE A 115 2.89 19.78 -0.51
N PRO A 116 2.69 19.48 0.79
CA PRO A 116 3.69 19.74 1.80
C PRO A 116 4.91 18.83 1.67
N VAL A 117 6.06 19.29 2.17
CA VAL A 117 7.25 18.47 2.36
C VAL A 117 7.11 17.71 3.68
N ILE A 118 7.34 16.39 3.66
CA ILE A 118 7.24 15.55 4.86
C ILE A 118 8.58 15.42 5.59
N SER A 119 8.52 15.43 6.92
CA SER A 119 9.61 14.99 7.77
C SER A 119 9.50 13.51 8.11
N ALA A 120 10.63 12.81 8.27
CA ALA A 120 10.64 11.39 8.58
C ALA A 120 9.79 11.05 9.82
N GLN A 121 9.77 11.90 10.85
CA GLN A 121 9.05 11.67 12.11
C GLN A 121 7.53 11.62 11.95
N GLU A 122 6.98 12.03 10.80
CA GLU A 122 5.55 11.98 10.50
C GLU A 122 5.13 10.62 9.90
N LEU A 123 6.07 9.84 9.37
CA LEU A 123 5.79 8.52 8.79
C LEU A 123 4.99 7.56 9.71
N PRO A 124 5.19 7.56 11.05
CA PRO A 124 4.40 6.70 11.95
C PRO A 124 2.90 7.02 11.97
N MET A 125 2.48 8.22 11.54
CA MET A 125 1.08 8.64 11.48
C MET A 125 0.31 7.98 10.33
N ALA A 126 1.00 7.39 9.36
CA ALA A 126 0.40 6.67 8.25
C ALA A 126 0.04 5.24 8.67
N ASP A 127 -1.09 4.72 8.22
CA ASP A 127 -1.42 3.31 8.38
C ASP A 127 -0.83 2.44 7.26
N GLY A 128 -0.58 3.04 6.09
CA GLY A 128 0.17 2.45 4.98
C GLY A 128 0.91 3.52 4.18
N ILE A 129 1.97 3.11 3.46
CA ILE A 129 2.85 4.07 2.78
C ILE A 129 3.08 3.66 1.32
N LEU A 130 2.99 4.62 0.40
CA LEU A 130 3.39 4.47 -0.99
C LEU A 130 4.57 5.40 -1.27
N PHE A 131 5.70 4.83 -1.69
CA PHE A 131 6.91 5.58 -2.03
C PHE A 131 7.08 5.73 -3.53
N GLY A 132 7.21 6.97 -4.00
CA GLY A 132 7.34 7.31 -5.41
C GLY A 132 8.68 7.96 -5.73
N PHE A 133 9.43 7.45 -6.71
CA PHE A 133 10.66 8.14 -7.15
C PHE A 133 11.09 7.78 -8.57
N PRO A 134 11.80 8.67 -9.27
CA PRO A 134 12.37 8.34 -10.56
C PRO A 134 13.59 7.42 -10.37
N THR A 135 13.85 6.57 -11.37
CA THR A 135 15.09 5.79 -11.40
C THR A 135 16.31 6.68 -11.59
N ARG A 136 17.42 6.29 -10.95
CA ARG A 136 18.78 6.74 -11.18
C ARG A 136 19.67 5.51 -11.25
N TYR A 137 19.99 5.08 -12.47
CA TYR A 137 20.82 3.90 -12.74
C TYR A 137 20.33 2.61 -12.07
N GLY A 138 19.01 2.39 -12.05
CA GLY A 138 18.43 1.22 -11.39
C GLY A 138 18.38 1.32 -9.87
N CYS A 139 18.56 2.52 -9.31
CA CYS A 139 18.38 2.83 -7.89
C CYS A 139 17.45 4.02 -7.69
N MET A 140 17.04 4.27 -6.45
CA MET A 140 16.28 5.46 -6.07
C MET A 140 17.09 6.75 -6.27
N ALA A 141 16.39 7.88 -6.41
CA ALA A 141 17.03 9.20 -6.41
C ALA A 141 17.71 9.50 -5.07
N ALA A 142 18.80 10.28 -5.10
CA ALA A 142 19.57 10.64 -3.91
C ALA A 142 18.72 11.32 -2.83
N GLN A 143 17.74 12.14 -3.25
CA GLN A 143 16.78 12.81 -2.38
C GLN A 143 15.93 11.82 -1.58
N MET A 144 15.40 10.79 -2.25
CA MET A 144 14.64 9.72 -1.57
C MET A 144 15.55 8.90 -0.64
N LYS A 145 16.80 8.63 -1.06
CA LYS A 145 17.75 7.94 -0.21
C LYS A 145 18.08 8.73 1.06
N ALA A 146 18.32 10.04 0.93
CA ALA A 146 18.56 10.93 2.06
C ALA A 146 17.36 10.97 3.02
N PHE A 147 16.13 10.97 2.49
CA PHE A 147 14.92 10.85 3.30
C PHE A 147 14.89 9.54 4.09
N PHE A 148 15.16 8.39 3.48
CA PHE A 148 15.26 7.13 4.20
C PHE A 148 16.38 7.14 5.24
N ASP A 149 17.54 7.74 4.94
CA ASP A 149 18.65 7.84 5.89
C ASP A 149 18.30 8.67 7.13
N SER A 150 17.37 9.63 7.00
CA SER A 150 16.85 10.39 8.15
C SER A 150 15.93 9.59 9.08
N THR A 151 15.53 8.37 8.71
CA THR A 151 14.62 7.51 9.50
C THR A 151 15.33 6.71 10.60
N GLY A 152 16.63 6.89 10.83
CA GLY A 152 17.42 6.07 11.76
C GLY A 152 16.84 5.98 13.19
N HIS A 153 16.25 7.06 13.71
CA HIS A 153 15.58 7.04 15.01
C HIS A 153 14.31 6.16 15.00
N LEU A 154 13.50 6.25 13.94
CA LEU A 154 12.31 5.41 13.77
C LEU A 154 12.66 3.94 13.63
N TRP A 155 13.75 3.63 12.93
CA TRP A 155 14.28 2.28 12.81
C TRP A 155 14.70 1.73 14.17
N LYS A 156 15.46 2.51 14.96
CA LYS A 156 15.87 2.10 16.32
C LYS A 156 14.68 1.74 17.20
N GLU A 157 13.58 2.48 17.09
CA GLU A 157 12.36 2.29 17.88
C GLU A 157 11.33 1.36 17.23
N GLN A 158 11.64 0.80 16.06
CA GLN A 158 10.73 -0.06 15.28
C GLN A 158 9.37 0.58 14.98
N LYS A 159 9.29 1.92 14.90
CA LYS A 159 8.03 2.67 14.73
C LYS A 159 7.30 2.42 13.41
N LEU A 160 8.00 1.91 12.40
CA LEU A 160 7.44 1.57 11.09
C LEU A 160 7.24 0.06 10.91
N ALA A 161 7.58 -0.77 11.90
CA ALA A 161 7.42 -2.21 11.81
C ALA A 161 5.94 -2.59 11.65
N GLY A 162 5.67 -3.49 10.71
CA GLY A 162 4.31 -3.97 10.41
C GLY A 162 3.46 -3.05 9.53
N LYS A 163 3.91 -1.83 9.23
CA LYS A 163 3.19 -0.94 8.30
C LYS A 163 3.41 -1.40 6.86
N PRO A 164 2.34 -1.67 6.08
CA PRO A 164 2.48 -2.03 4.66
C PRO A 164 3.07 -0.87 3.87
N ALA A 165 3.99 -1.20 2.96
CA ALA A 165 4.61 -0.24 2.05
C ALA A 165 4.58 -0.74 0.61
N GLY A 166 4.37 0.16 -0.33
CA GLY A 166 4.47 -0.09 -1.77
C GLY A 166 5.37 0.94 -2.45
N PHE A 167 5.84 0.60 -3.64
CA PHE A 167 6.73 1.44 -4.43
C PHE A 167 6.17 1.67 -5.83
N PHE A 168 6.40 2.86 -6.36
CA PHE A 168 6.10 3.19 -7.75
C PHE A 168 7.22 4.03 -8.35
N VAL A 169 7.58 3.71 -9.59
CA VAL A 169 8.80 4.25 -10.21
C VAL A 169 8.51 4.87 -11.57
N SER A 170 9.27 5.92 -11.91
CA SER A 170 9.29 6.51 -13.25
C SER A 170 10.65 6.28 -13.89
N THR A 171 10.66 5.93 -15.17
CA THR A 171 11.88 5.58 -15.91
C THR A 171 11.91 6.31 -17.25
N GLY A 172 13.11 6.59 -17.76
CA GLY A 172 13.28 7.32 -19.02
C GLY A 172 13.16 6.43 -20.27
N THR A 173 13.45 5.13 -20.14
CA THR A 173 13.47 4.17 -21.25
C THR A 173 12.95 2.82 -20.80
N GLN A 174 12.40 2.02 -21.71
CA GLN A 174 12.04 0.62 -21.43
C GLN A 174 13.28 -0.18 -21.03
N GLY A 175 13.19 -0.97 -19.95
CA GLY A 175 14.33 -1.70 -19.39
C GLY A 175 15.31 -0.85 -18.56
N GLY A 176 15.07 0.46 -18.44
CA GLY A 176 15.88 1.40 -17.65
C GLY A 176 15.75 1.27 -16.12
N GLY A 177 15.43 0.08 -15.59
CA GLY A 177 15.36 -0.19 -14.16
C GLY A 177 13.97 -0.12 -13.55
N GLN A 178 12.90 -0.40 -14.29
CA GLN A 178 11.52 -0.42 -13.80
C GLN A 178 11.34 -1.41 -12.64
N GLU A 179 12.03 -2.54 -12.72
CA GLU A 179 11.98 -3.59 -11.73
C GLU A 179 13.06 -3.42 -10.67
N THR A 180 14.29 -3.10 -11.06
CA THR A 180 15.45 -3.06 -10.15
C THR A 180 15.48 -1.84 -9.23
N THR A 181 14.79 -0.76 -9.60
CA THR A 181 14.78 0.49 -8.82
C THR A 181 13.95 0.38 -7.54
N ALA A 182 12.92 -0.46 -7.56
CA ALA A 182 11.94 -0.61 -6.48
C ALA A 182 12.47 -1.40 -5.29
#